data_AF-A0A0Q4DH35-F1
#
_entry.id   AF-A0A0Q4DH35-F1
#
_cell.length_a   1.000
_cell.length_b   1.000
_cell.length_c   1.000
_cell.angle_alpha   90.00
_cell.angle_beta   90.00
_cell.angle_gamma   90.00
#
_symmetry.space_group_name_H-M   'P 1'
#
loop_
_entity.id
_entity.type
_entity.pdbx_description
1 polymer ?
#
loop_
_entity_poly.entity_id
_entity_poly.type
_entity_poly.pdbx_seq_one_letter_code
_entity_poly.pdbx_strand_id
1 'polypeptide(L)'
;MSHTPGPWQWYGNARNREVYLATSHSGRRYVMGFRRWGMSGAQPMFQPAERGLVPADTLLTFEVGDRGVRGHEQAKADDSVYRYDIRGIDCDDARLIAAAPELLEALEKIERICGGASNFTGESVIAGIARAAIAKATGAAA
;
A
#
# COMPACT_ATOMS: atom_id res chain seq x y z
N MET A 1 12.90 -0.50 15.90
CA MET A 1 11.70 -0.49 15.04
C MET A 1 11.50 -1.89 14.50
N SER A 2 10.34 -2.50 14.74
CA SER A 2 10.07 -3.90 14.36
C SER A 2 9.63 -4.05 12.89
N HIS A 3 9.07 -2.99 12.28
CA HIS A 3 8.66 -2.95 10.87
C HIS A 3 9.44 -1.89 10.09
N THR A 4 9.41 -1.97 8.76
CA THR A 4 10.00 -0.96 7.86
C THR A 4 9.29 0.39 8.06
N PRO A 5 10.01 1.50 8.29
CA PRO A 5 9.40 2.83 8.41
C PRO A 5 8.69 3.25 7.11
N GLY A 6 7.59 3.98 7.22
CA GLY A 6 6.94 4.61 6.07
C GLY A 6 7.46 6.02 5.78
N PRO A 7 6.77 6.77 4.90
CA PRO A 7 5.78 6.34 3.90
C PRO A 7 6.21 5.20 2.98
N TRP A 8 5.25 4.34 2.65
CA TRP A 8 5.40 3.32 1.61
C TRP A 8 4.71 3.75 0.32
N GLN A 9 5.24 3.31 -0.82
CA GLN A 9 4.64 3.52 -2.12
C GLN A 9 4.90 2.32 -3.03
N TRP A 10 3.95 2.05 -3.92
CA TRP A 10 4.11 1.09 -5.00
C TRP A 10 4.99 1.68 -6.10
N TYR A 11 6.02 0.93 -6.45
CA TYR A 11 6.97 1.27 -7.50
C TYR A 11 7.06 0.12 -8.50
N GLY A 12 7.65 0.41 -9.64
CA GLY A 12 7.78 -0.57 -10.69
C GLY A 12 7.87 0.06 -12.06
N ASN A 13 8.14 -0.80 -13.03
CA ASN A 13 8.15 -0.44 -14.42
C ASN A 13 7.44 -1.55 -15.20
N ALA A 14 6.32 -1.19 -15.83
CA ALA A 14 5.47 -2.18 -16.50
C ALA A 14 6.18 -2.85 -17.69
N ARG A 15 7.08 -2.12 -18.38
CA ARG A 15 7.89 -2.67 -19.47
C ARG A 15 8.84 -3.77 -18.97
N ASN A 16 9.41 -3.59 -17.79
CA ASN A 16 10.31 -4.57 -17.17
C ASN A 16 9.55 -5.64 -16.35
N ARG A 17 8.21 -5.57 -16.30
CA ARG A 17 7.34 -6.44 -15.48
C ARG A 17 7.75 -6.47 -14.02
N GLU A 18 8.08 -5.30 -13.49
CA GLU A 18 8.51 -5.12 -12.12
C GLU A 18 7.46 -4.30 -11.37
N VAL A 19 7.02 -4.82 -10.23
CA VAL A 19 6.15 -4.13 -9.27
C VAL A 19 6.67 -4.48 -7.88
N TYR A 20 6.75 -3.53 -6.96
CA TYR A 20 7.18 -3.75 -5.58
C TYR A 20 6.67 -2.63 -4.67
N LEU A 21 6.62 -2.90 -3.37
CA LEU A 21 6.34 -1.89 -2.34
C LEU A 21 7.64 -1.53 -1.65
N ALA A 22 7.95 -0.24 -1.57
CA ALA A 22 9.15 0.25 -0.90
C ALA A 22 8.91 1.61 -0.23
N THR A 23 9.87 2.03 0.60
CA THR A 23 9.84 3.37 1.19
C THR A 23 9.98 4.45 0.12
N SER A 24 9.18 5.52 0.21
CA SER A 24 9.27 6.61 -0.77
C SER A 24 10.43 7.56 -0.52
N HIS A 25 10.90 7.63 0.72
CA HIS A 25 12.14 8.28 1.12
C HIS A 25 13.14 7.26 1.71
N SER A 26 14.30 7.73 2.17
CA SER A 26 15.32 6.91 2.85
C SER A 26 15.94 5.80 2.00
N GLY A 27 16.22 6.07 0.72
CA GLY A 27 16.99 5.16 -0.14
C GLY A 27 16.23 3.92 -0.62
N ARG A 28 14.89 3.98 -0.63
CA ARG A 28 13.99 2.95 -1.22
C ARG A 28 14.21 1.55 -0.65
N ARG A 29 13.94 1.40 0.65
CA ARG A 29 13.97 0.10 1.33
C ARG A 29 12.76 -0.73 0.88
N TYR A 30 13.01 -1.92 0.33
CA TYR A 30 11.95 -2.83 -0.10
C TYR A 30 11.16 -3.35 1.10
N VAL A 31 9.85 -3.14 1.07
CA VAL A 31 8.88 -3.70 2.03
C VAL A 31 8.34 -5.03 1.50
N MET A 32 8.04 -5.07 0.21
CA MET A 32 7.55 -6.27 -0.46
C MET A 32 8.08 -6.29 -1.90
N GLY A 33 8.82 -7.34 -2.24
CA GLY A 33 9.23 -7.64 -3.61
C GLY A 33 8.64 -8.97 -4.06
N PHE A 34 8.29 -9.08 -5.34
CA PHE A 34 7.78 -10.33 -5.90
C PHE A 34 8.91 -11.07 -6.61
N ARG A 35 9.38 -12.15 -6.01
CA ARG A 35 10.35 -13.04 -6.65
C ARG A 35 9.61 -13.94 -7.65
N ARG A 36 10.10 -13.98 -8.90
CA ARG A 36 9.52 -14.72 -10.05
C ARG A 36 8.96 -16.11 -9.68
N TRP A 37 7.77 -16.41 -10.21
CA TRP A 37 7.17 -17.75 -10.24
C TRP A 37 7.29 -18.34 -11.66
N GLY A 38 8.45 -18.88 -12.01
CA GLY A 38 8.64 -19.60 -13.29
C GLY A 38 8.39 -18.74 -14.55
N MET A 39 7.76 -19.32 -15.58
CA MET A 39 7.60 -18.73 -16.92
C MET A 39 6.61 -17.55 -16.98
N SER A 40 5.82 -17.31 -15.94
CA SER A 40 4.68 -16.38 -16.00
C SER A 40 4.93 -15.01 -15.33
N GLY A 41 6.17 -14.72 -14.91
CA GLY A 41 6.45 -13.52 -14.10
C GLY A 41 5.88 -13.64 -12.68
N ALA A 42 6.22 -12.70 -11.80
CA ALA A 42 5.57 -12.60 -10.49
C ALA A 42 5.07 -11.16 -10.32
N GLN A 43 3.79 -11.03 -9.98
CA GLN A 43 3.15 -9.77 -9.66
C GLN A 43 2.08 -10.01 -8.59
N PRO A 44 1.72 -8.99 -7.79
CA PRO A 44 0.59 -9.10 -6.90
C PRO A 44 -0.71 -9.24 -7.70
N MET A 45 -1.67 -9.91 -7.09
CA MET A 45 -3.06 -9.94 -7.53
C MET A 45 -3.90 -9.20 -6.50
N PHE A 46 -4.88 -8.43 -6.94
CA PHE A 46 -5.76 -7.67 -6.06
C PHE A 46 -7.22 -7.99 -6.35
N GLN A 47 -8.07 -7.77 -5.35
CA GLN A 47 -9.52 -7.95 -5.49
C GLN A 47 -10.18 -6.56 -5.60
N PRO A 48 -10.36 -6.00 -6.81
CA PRO A 48 -11.17 -4.79 -6.97
C PRO A 48 -12.62 -5.04 -6.53
N ALA A 49 -13.43 -3.98 -6.43
CA ALA A 49 -14.81 -4.06 -5.92
C ALA A 49 -15.70 -5.11 -6.61
N GLU A 50 -15.35 -5.50 -7.85
CA GLU A 50 -15.98 -6.58 -8.60
C GLU A 50 -15.32 -7.93 -8.27
N ARG A 51 -16.13 -8.98 -8.08
CA ARG A 51 -15.65 -10.30 -7.61
C ARG A 51 -14.54 -10.86 -8.49
N GLY A 52 -13.39 -11.15 -7.90
CA GLY A 52 -12.30 -11.91 -8.51
C GLY A 52 -10.93 -11.28 -8.27
N LEU A 53 -9.89 -12.11 -8.27
CA LEU A 53 -8.51 -11.62 -8.25
C LEU A 53 -8.11 -11.21 -9.67
N VAL A 54 -7.61 -9.99 -9.82
CA VAL A 54 -7.05 -9.49 -11.08
C VAL A 54 -5.57 -9.15 -10.90
N PRO A 55 -4.74 -9.34 -11.95
CA PRO A 55 -3.32 -9.04 -11.87
C PRO A 55 -3.07 -7.53 -11.80
N ALA A 56 -2.03 -7.14 -11.05
CA ALA A 56 -1.68 -5.74 -10.85
C ALA A 56 -1.39 -5.00 -12.16
N ASP A 57 -0.84 -5.68 -13.18
CA ASP A 57 -0.58 -5.12 -14.52
C ASP A 57 -1.83 -4.52 -15.19
N THR A 58 -3.03 -5.00 -14.88
CA THR A 58 -4.30 -4.45 -15.38
C THR A 58 -4.74 -3.19 -14.63
N LEU A 59 -4.15 -2.93 -13.46
CA LEU A 59 -4.54 -1.86 -12.54
C LEU A 59 -3.48 -0.75 -12.42
N LEU A 60 -2.36 -0.86 -13.14
CA LEU A 60 -1.27 0.10 -13.03
C LEU A 60 -1.70 1.51 -13.46
N THR A 61 -1.20 2.50 -12.74
CA THR A 61 -1.25 3.92 -13.14
C THR A 61 0.17 4.41 -13.36
N PHE A 62 0.35 5.35 -14.29
CA PHE A 62 1.67 5.73 -14.78
C PHE A 62 2.08 7.14 -14.32
N GLU A 63 3.39 7.37 -14.22
CA GLU A 63 3.97 8.67 -13.85
C GLU A 63 3.83 9.71 -14.98
N VAL A 64 3.66 9.27 -16.22
CA VAL A 64 3.50 10.12 -17.40
C VAL A 64 2.33 9.64 -18.25
N GLY A 65 1.81 10.55 -19.08
CA GLY A 65 0.66 10.32 -19.95
C GLY A 65 -0.67 10.75 -19.33
N ASP A 66 -1.76 10.43 -20.02
CA ASP A 66 -3.11 10.71 -19.55
C ASP A 66 -3.38 9.96 -18.23
N ARG A 67 -3.94 10.67 -17.25
CA ARG A 67 -4.30 10.14 -15.93
C ARG A 67 -5.45 9.14 -15.98
N GLY A 68 -6.19 9.09 -17.08
CA GLY A 68 -7.23 8.08 -17.33
C GLY A 68 -6.70 6.72 -17.77
N VAL A 69 -5.44 6.63 -18.22
CA VAL A 69 -4.86 5.37 -18.71
C VAL A 69 -4.62 4.42 -17.55
N ARG A 70 -5.18 3.21 -17.66
CA ARG A 70 -5.08 2.17 -16.64
C ARG A 70 -4.63 0.84 -17.22
N GLY A 71 -3.61 0.28 -16.59
CA GLY A 71 -3.05 -1.02 -16.93
C GLY A 71 -2.10 -0.97 -18.13
N HIS A 72 -1.27 -2.01 -18.23
CA HIS A 72 -0.14 -2.06 -19.17
C HIS A 72 -0.58 -2.06 -20.63
N GLU A 73 -1.65 -2.77 -20.97
CA GLU A 73 -2.13 -2.86 -22.36
C GLU A 73 -2.72 -1.53 -22.85
N GLN A 74 -3.47 -0.80 -22.02
CA GLN A 74 -3.95 0.54 -22.40
C GLN A 74 -2.77 1.51 -22.57
N ALA A 75 -1.79 1.47 -21.66
CA ALA A 75 -0.60 2.29 -21.78
C ALA A 75 0.25 2.02 -23.03
N LYS A 76 0.23 0.78 -23.55
CA LYS A 76 0.89 0.47 -24.83
C LYS A 76 0.18 1.05 -26.04
N ALA A 77 -1.14 1.22 -25.95
CA ALA A 77 -1.96 1.76 -27.02
C ALA A 77 -2.07 3.30 -26.97
N ASP A 78 -1.66 3.92 -25.86
CA ASP A 78 -1.74 5.36 -25.64
C ASP A 78 -0.37 6.04 -25.82
N ASP A 79 -0.26 6.85 -26.87
CA ASP A 79 0.98 7.55 -27.24
C ASP A 79 1.45 8.57 -26.18
N SER A 80 0.59 8.98 -25.24
CA SER A 80 0.98 9.87 -24.14
C SER A 80 1.84 9.16 -23.09
N VAL A 81 1.76 7.82 -23.00
CA VAL A 81 2.56 7.01 -22.07
C VAL A 81 3.83 6.53 -22.75
N TYR A 82 4.81 7.42 -22.90
CA TYR A 82 6.12 7.08 -23.46
C TYR A 82 7.07 6.40 -22.45
N ARG A 83 6.73 6.43 -21.15
CA ARG A 83 7.53 5.85 -20.06
C ARG A 83 6.63 5.07 -19.10
N TYR A 84 7.00 3.80 -18.87
CA TYR A 84 6.18 2.82 -18.14
C TYR A 84 6.46 2.74 -16.64
N ASP A 85 7.08 3.77 -16.07
CA ASP A 85 7.24 3.87 -14.62
C ASP A 85 5.87 4.08 -13.98
N ILE A 86 5.56 3.23 -13.02
CA ILE A 86 4.25 3.27 -12.36
C ILE A 86 4.26 4.30 -11.24
N ARG A 87 3.14 5.01 -11.10
CA ARG A 87 2.86 5.87 -9.95
C ARG A 87 2.24 5.09 -8.79
N GLY A 88 1.49 4.03 -9.13
CA GLY A 88 0.82 3.17 -8.19
C GLY A 88 -0.16 2.21 -8.85
N ILE A 89 -1.00 1.59 -8.04
CA ILE A 89 -1.97 0.57 -8.43
C ILE A 89 -3.36 1.09 -8.09
N ASP A 90 -4.26 1.12 -9.07
CA ASP A 90 -5.64 1.54 -8.87
C ASP A 90 -6.47 0.41 -8.25
N CYS A 91 -6.30 0.24 -6.93
CA CYS A 91 -7.03 -0.69 -6.09
C CYS A 91 -7.04 -0.18 -4.64
N ASP A 92 -8.17 -0.30 -3.95
CA ASP A 92 -8.31 0.11 -2.55
C ASP A 92 -7.41 -0.69 -1.61
N ASP A 93 -7.30 -2.00 -1.82
CA ASP A 93 -6.41 -2.85 -1.02
C ASP A 93 -4.94 -2.42 -1.18
N ALA A 94 -4.52 -2.11 -2.41
CA ALA A 94 -3.16 -1.63 -2.68
C ALA A 94 -2.89 -0.29 -1.99
N ARG A 95 -3.86 0.64 -2.02
CA ARG A 95 -3.79 1.93 -1.31
C ARG A 95 -3.72 1.72 0.20
N LEU A 96 -4.55 0.84 0.76
CA LEU A 96 -4.60 0.55 2.18
C LEU A 96 -3.28 -0.08 2.69
N ILE A 97 -2.71 -1.00 1.92
CA ILE A 97 -1.40 -1.61 2.21
C ILE A 97 -0.31 -0.54 2.24
N ALA A 98 -0.28 0.36 1.25
CA ALA A 98 0.73 1.42 1.18
C ALA A 98 0.60 2.44 2.33
N ALA A 99 -0.62 2.70 2.80
CA ALA A 99 -0.90 3.64 3.90
C ALA A 99 -0.70 3.03 5.30
N ALA A 100 -0.31 1.75 5.41
CA ALA A 100 -0.26 1.05 6.70
C ALA A 100 0.63 1.74 7.77
N PRO A 101 1.83 2.26 7.44
CA PRO A 101 2.64 2.98 8.43
C PRO A 101 1.98 4.25 8.96
N GLU A 102 1.37 5.05 8.10
CA GLU A 102 0.70 6.31 8.44
C GLU A 102 -0.56 6.04 9.27
N LEU A 103 -1.29 4.97 8.94
CA LEU A 103 -2.44 4.52 9.72
C LEU A 103 -2.02 4.07 11.12
N LEU A 104 -0.91 3.34 11.26
CA LEU A 104 -0.38 2.95 12.56
C LEU A 104 0.03 4.18 13.39
N GLU A 105 0.77 5.12 12.79
CA GLU A 105 1.16 6.37 13.46
C GLU A 105 -0.06 7.19 13.90
N ALA A 106 -1.11 7.25 13.08
CA ALA A 106 -2.36 7.93 13.43
C ALA A 106 -3.05 7.27 14.64
N LEU A 107 -3.10 5.93 14.68
CA LEU A 107 -3.66 5.19 15.80
C LEU A 107 -2.87 5.42 17.10
N GLU A 108 -1.53 5.41 17.05
CA GLU A 108 -0.68 5.69 18.22
C GLU A 108 -0.91 7.10 18.77
N LYS A 109 -1.12 8.09 17.89
CA LYS A 109 -1.48 9.46 18.30
C LYS A 109 -2.85 9.51 18.97
N ILE A 110 -3.84 8.82 18.41
CA ILE A 110 -5.19 8.71 18.99
C ILE A 110 -5.13 8.06 20.37
N GLU A 111 -4.41 6.94 20.52
CA GLU A 111 -4.25 6.27 21.81
C GLU A 111 -3.61 7.22 22.85
N ARG A 112 -2.59 7.98 22.46
CA ARG A 112 -1.94 8.96 23.36
C ARG A 112 -2.89 10.06 23.80
N ILE A 113 -3.66 10.64 22.88
CA ILE A 113 -4.58 11.76 23.17
C ILE A 113 -5.76 11.26 24.01
N CYS A 114 -6.37 10.14 23.64
CA CYS A 114 -7.56 9.61 24.30
C CYS A 114 -7.25 8.85 25.59
N GLY A 115 -6.07 8.24 25.72
CA GLY A 115 -5.63 7.51 26.92
C GLY A 115 -5.25 8.44 28.08
N GLY A 116 -4.79 9.66 27.78
CA GLY A 116 -4.48 10.69 28.79
C GLY A 116 -5.71 11.36 29.42
N ALA A 117 -6.91 11.16 28.88
CA ALA A 117 -8.16 11.76 29.37
C ALA A 117 -8.84 10.96 30.50
N SER A 118 -8.20 9.90 31.00
CA SER A 118 -8.76 8.89 31.92
C SER A 118 -8.99 9.36 33.37
N ASN A 119 -8.90 10.66 33.67
CA ASN A 119 -9.23 11.17 35.01
C ASN A 119 -10.74 11.34 35.26
N PHE A 120 -11.61 11.10 34.27
CA PHE A 120 -13.06 11.05 34.48
C PHE A 120 -13.66 9.83 33.77
N THR A 121 -13.93 8.79 34.57
CA THR A 121 -14.89 7.69 34.32
C THR A 121 -14.73 6.92 33.01
N GLY A 122 -14.06 5.76 33.09
CA GLY A 122 -14.06 4.74 32.05
C GLY A 122 -13.03 4.95 30.95
N GLU A 123 -12.41 3.86 30.49
CA GLU A 123 -11.55 3.91 29.32
C GLU A 123 -12.34 4.40 28.11
N SER A 124 -11.82 5.38 27.39
CA SER A 124 -12.42 5.85 26.14
C SER A 124 -12.53 4.68 25.17
N VAL A 125 -13.74 4.39 24.70
CA VAL A 125 -14.00 3.34 23.68
C VAL A 125 -13.08 3.52 22.47
N ILE A 126 -12.77 4.77 22.11
CA ILE A 126 -11.86 5.12 21.02
C ILE A 126 -10.42 4.68 21.33
N ALA A 127 -9.94 4.89 22.57
CA ALA A 127 -8.62 4.46 23.00
C ALA A 127 -8.52 2.92 22.99
N GLY A 128 -9.58 2.23 23.44
CA GLY A 128 -9.65 0.77 23.40
C GLY A 128 -9.58 0.20 21.97
N ILE A 129 -10.32 0.80 21.02
CA ILE A 129 -10.29 0.41 19.60
C ILE A 129 -8.89 0.66 19.01
N ALA A 130 -8.30 1.83 19.27
CA ALA A 130 -6.97 2.16 18.78
C ALA A 130 -5.91 1.18 19.31
N ARG A 131 -5.93 0.89 20.61
CA ARG A 131 -5.00 -0.07 21.22
C ARG A 131 -5.15 -1.48 20.64
N ALA A 132 -6.38 -1.95 20.43
CA ALA A 132 -6.61 -3.26 19.83
C ALA A 132 -6.04 -3.33 18.40
N ALA A 133 -6.22 -2.27 17.60
CA ALA A 133 -5.66 -2.18 16.26
C ALA A 133 -4.12 -2.11 16.26
N ILE A 134 -3.52 -1.32 17.16
CA ILE A 134 -2.06 -1.25 17.35
C ILE A 134 -1.51 -2.62 17.75
N ALA A 135 -2.14 -3.29 18.73
CA ALA A 135 -1.72 -4.61 19.18
C ALA A 135 -1.76 -5.64 18.04
N LYS A 136 -2.79 -5.59 17.20
CA LYS A 136 -2.85 -6.43 15.99
C LYS A 136 -1.74 -6.11 14.98
N ALA A 137 -1.50 -4.82 14.69
CA ALA A 137 -0.50 -4.39 13.72
C ALA A 137 0.95 -4.68 14.16
N THR A 138 1.20 -4.67 15.48
CA THR A 138 2.52 -4.90 16.09
C THR A 138 2.75 -6.34 16.52
N GLY A 139 1.76 -7.22 16.37
CA GLY A 139 1.84 -8.63 16.77
C GLY A 139 1.72 -8.88 18.28
N ALA A 140 1.27 -7.90 19.06
CA ALA A 140 1.02 -8.03 20.50
C ALA A 140 -0.35 -8.66 20.83
N ALA A 141 -1.26 -8.74 19.85
CA ALA A 141 -2.52 -9.48 19.98
C ALA A 141 -2.30 -10.94 19.56
N ALA A 142 -1.93 -11.80 20.52
CA ALA A 142 -1.92 -13.26 20.36
C ALA A 142 -3.23 -13.88 20.88
#